data_AF-A0A847PYD9-F1
#
_entry.id   AF-A0A847PYD9-F1
#
_cell.length_a   1.000
_cell.length_b   1.000
_cell.length_c   1.000
_cell.angle_alpha   90.00
_cell.angle_beta   90.00
_cell.angle_gamma   90.00
#
_symmetry.space_group_name_H-M   'P 1'
#
loop_
_entity.id
_entity.type
_entity.pdbx_description
1 polymer ?
#
loop_
_entity_poly.entity_id
_entity_poly.type
_entity_poly.pdbx_seq_one_letter_code
_entity_poly.pdbx_strand_id
1 'polypeptide(L)'
;MYRFPSGCYTDVRIEDVHSTRINITLGRLDAFTVRSYRAAFVRLFDGKRWFYSAVSSPGAIQGEMDSLASMASPDAGIGSHPVVRRLQACRERRILFEDDPVSGVEPAGKLRLLEQSVKPMASFPPVKSWSGAYMDERKVKRFFSSLGADLEFDVQIVGLAGRFRLSEGDRRFAETAHVTASRPGELEPLEHVL
;
A
#
# COMPACT_ATOMS: atom_id res chain seq x y z
N MET A 1 8.74 -7.65 -22.21
CA MET A 1 9.95 -6.89 -21.82
C MET A 1 9.81 -5.48 -22.39
N TYR A 2 10.07 -4.43 -21.60
CA TYR A 2 9.97 -3.04 -22.06
C TYR A 2 11.16 -2.65 -22.92
N ARG A 3 10.92 -1.79 -23.92
CA ARG A 3 11.98 -1.17 -24.72
C ARG A 3 12.29 0.19 -24.14
N PHE A 4 13.39 0.30 -23.41
CA PHE A 4 13.80 1.56 -22.81
C PHE A 4 14.42 2.51 -23.86
N PRO A 5 14.06 3.81 -23.85
CA PRO A 5 14.61 4.78 -24.77
C PRO A 5 16.12 5.00 -24.52
N SER A 6 16.90 5.10 -25.60
CA SER A 6 18.32 5.40 -25.53
C SER A 6 18.56 6.86 -25.11
N GLY A 7 19.71 7.12 -24.51
CA GLY A 7 20.09 8.47 -24.05
C GLY A 7 19.26 9.01 -22.88
N CYS A 8 18.43 8.17 -22.25
CA CYS A 8 17.67 8.52 -21.04
C CYS A 8 17.81 7.41 -19.99
N TYR A 9 17.80 7.77 -18.71
CA TYR A 9 17.50 6.81 -17.66
C TYR A 9 15.98 6.65 -17.55
N THR A 10 15.48 5.43 -17.50
CA THR A 10 14.04 5.18 -17.39
C THR A 10 13.78 4.09 -16.35
N ASP A 11 12.77 4.28 -15.51
CA ASP A 11 12.26 3.24 -14.61
C ASP A 11 10.75 3.07 -14.70
N VAL A 12 10.30 1.82 -14.51
CA VAL A 12 8.89 1.43 -14.47
C VAL A 12 8.64 0.77 -13.13
N ARG A 13 7.68 1.30 -12.39
CA ARG A 13 7.17 0.71 -11.14
C ARG A 13 5.76 0.23 -11.39
N ILE A 14 5.46 -1.01 -11.03
CA ILE A 14 4.12 -1.59 -11.16
C ILE A 14 3.69 -2.07 -9.78
N GLU A 15 2.46 -1.77 -9.40
CA GLU A 15 1.87 -2.26 -8.15
C GLU A 15 0.56 -2.98 -8.45
N ASP A 16 0.43 -4.19 -7.93
CA ASP A 16 -0.84 -4.88 -7.78
C ASP A 16 -1.24 -4.76 -6.31
N VAL A 17 -2.36 -4.09 -6.06
CA VAL A 17 -2.82 -3.76 -4.71
C VAL A 17 -4.15 -4.45 -4.45
N HIS A 18 -4.24 -5.12 -3.31
CA HIS A 18 -5.48 -5.54 -2.69
C HIS A 18 -5.60 -4.87 -1.33
N SER A 19 -6.79 -4.40 -0.96
CA SER A 19 -7.03 -3.82 0.36
C SER A 19 -8.48 -3.98 0.80
N THR A 20 -8.67 -4.18 2.09
CA THR A 20 -9.97 -4.13 2.77
C THR A 20 -9.96 -3.04 3.83
N ARG A 21 -11.03 -2.23 3.88
CA ARG A 21 -11.27 -1.27 4.96
C ARG A 21 -12.70 -1.41 5.48
N ILE A 22 -12.83 -1.61 6.78
CA ILE A 22 -14.11 -1.71 7.47
C ILE A 22 -14.10 -0.71 8.62
N ASN A 23 -15.15 0.10 8.76
CA ASN A 23 -15.30 1.04 9.86
C ASN A 23 -16.65 0.82 10.55
N ILE A 24 -16.65 0.79 11.88
CA ILE A 24 -17.86 0.73 12.71
C ILE A 24 -17.81 1.92 13.67
N THR A 25 -18.90 2.67 13.79
CA THR A 25 -19.08 3.70 14.83
C THR A 25 -20.32 3.40 15.63
N LEU A 26 -20.19 3.31 16.96
CA LEU A 26 -21.32 3.04 17.86
C LEU A 26 -22.19 1.85 17.43
N GLY A 27 -21.55 0.77 16.97
CA GLY A 27 -22.22 -0.46 16.52
C GLY A 27 -22.80 -0.41 15.10
N ARG A 28 -22.73 0.74 14.41
CA ARG A 28 -23.18 0.87 13.03
C ARG A 28 -22.01 0.74 12.06
N LEU A 29 -22.16 -0.09 11.04
CA LEU A 29 -21.23 -0.18 9.91
C LEU A 29 -21.29 1.12 9.08
N ASP A 30 -20.20 1.88 9.07
CA ASP A 30 -20.09 3.13 8.32
C ASP A 30 -19.50 2.91 6.92
N ALA A 31 -18.54 1.99 6.82
CA ALA A 31 -17.87 1.67 5.57
C ALA A 31 -17.45 0.21 5.53
N PHE A 32 -17.64 -0.41 4.36
CA PHE A 32 -17.05 -1.69 4.01
C PHE A 32 -16.56 -1.55 2.57
N THR A 33 -15.25 -1.49 2.37
CA THR A 33 -14.65 -1.27 1.06
C THR A 33 -13.58 -2.32 0.81
N VAL A 34 -13.76 -3.08 -0.26
CA VAL A 34 -12.75 -3.97 -0.82
C VAL A 34 -12.29 -3.36 -2.14
N ARG A 35 -10.98 -3.25 -2.34
CA ARG A 35 -10.39 -2.71 -3.57
C ARG A 35 -9.30 -3.65 -4.06
N SER A 36 -9.30 -3.89 -5.36
CA SER A 36 -8.19 -4.49 -6.08
C SER A 36 -7.91 -3.63 -7.30
N TYR A 37 -6.66 -3.23 -7.50
CA TYR A 37 -6.27 -2.51 -8.70
C TYR A 37 -4.81 -2.79 -9.04
N ARG A 38 -4.49 -2.52 -10.30
CA ARG A 38 -3.12 -2.52 -10.80
C ARG A 38 -2.81 -1.14 -11.35
N ALA A 39 -1.64 -0.63 -11.02
CA ALA A 39 -1.17 0.66 -11.53
C ALA A 39 0.31 0.58 -11.87
N ALA A 40 0.75 1.46 -12.74
CA ALA A 40 2.15 1.64 -13.07
C ALA A 40 2.54 3.11 -13.08
N PHE A 41 3.79 3.37 -12.72
CA PHE A 41 4.41 4.67 -12.72
C PHE A 41 5.70 4.59 -13.53
N VAL A 42 5.76 5.36 -14.61
CA VAL A 42 6.92 5.44 -15.50
C VAL A 42 7.63 6.74 -15.23
N ARG A 43 8.95 6.68 -15.06
CA ARG A 43 9.81 7.87 -14.97
C ARG A 43 10.90 7.82 -16.01
N LEU A 44 11.22 8.98 -16.55
CA LEU A 44 12.31 9.16 -17.51
C LEU A 44 13.14 10.38 -17.09
N PHE A 45 14.46 10.24 -17.12
CA PHE A 45 15.42 11.30 -16.84
C PHE A 45 16.37 11.48 -18.02
N ASP A 46 16.43 12.69 -18.55
CA ASP A 46 17.18 13.04 -19.76
C ASP A 46 18.55 13.69 -19.49
N GLY A 47 19.00 13.69 -18.22
CA GLY A 47 20.21 14.38 -17.79
C GLY A 47 19.96 15.80 -17.26
N LYS A 48 18.77 16.38 -17.51
CA LYS A 48 18.41 17.73 -17.07
C LYS A 48 17.18 17.75 -16.19
N ARG A 49 16.15 16.97 -16.54
CA ARG A 49 14.86 16.94 -15.83
C ARG A 49 14.22 15.56 -15.84
N TRP A 50 13.27 15.38 -14.93
CA TRP A 50 12.45 14.18 -14.82
C TRP A 50 11.11 14.40 -15.52
N PHE A 51 10.70 13.40 -16.27
CA PHE A 51 9.37 13.21 -16.82
C PHE A 51 8.71 12.03 -16.12
N TYR A 52 7.39 12.08 -15.97
CA TYR A 52 6.66 11.00 -15.32
C TYR A 52 5.26 10.83 -15.91
N SER A 53 4.77 9.60 -15.89
CA SER A 53 3.40 9.23 -16.24
C SER A 53 2.89 8.13 -15.31
N ALA A 54 1.60 8.15 -15.01
CA ALA A 54 0.93 7.14 -14.19
C ALA A 54 -0.23 6.55 -14.99
N VAL A 55 -0.31 5.21 -15.03
CA VAL A 55 -1.37 4.50 -15.76
C VAL A 55 -1.96 3.36 -14.94
N SER A 56 -3.27 3.18 -15.04
CA SER A 56 -3.98 2.04 -14.44
C SER A 56 -4.03 0.81 -15.36
N SER A 57 -3.59 0.94 -16.62
CA SER A 57 -3.54 -0.16 -17.58
C SER A 57 -2.08 -0.56 -17.87
N PRO A 58 -1.67 -1.81 -17.56
CA PRO A 58 -0.33 -2.30 -17.86
C PRO A 58 0.01 -2.28 -19.35
N GLY A 59 -1.00 -2.41 -20.22
CA GLY A 59 -0.82 -2.38 -21.67
C GLY A 59 -0.39 -1.00 -22.19
N ALA A 60 -0.67 0.07 -21.46
CA ALA A 60 -0.33 1.44 -21.86
C ALA A 60 1.13 1.83 -21.52
N ILE A 61 1.82 1.07 -20.67
CA ILE A 61 3.14 1.45 -20.11
C ILE A 61 4.16 1.80 -21.19
N GLN A 62 4.24 1.00 -22.27
CA GLN A 62 5.20 1.27 -23.35
C GLN A 62 4.83 2.56 -24.10
N GLY A 63 3.54 2.77 -24.40
CA GLY A 63 3.09 3.98 -25.08
C GLY A 63 3.35 5.25 -24.25
N GLU A 64 3.15 5.18 -22.93
CA GLU A 64 3.51 6.28 -22.03
C GLU A 64 5.01 6.53 -22.02
N MET A 65 5.83 5.49 -21.95
CA MET A 65 7.29 5.61 -22.02
C MET A 65 7.74 6.30 -23.31
N ASP A 66 7.18 5.88 -24.44
CA ASP A 66 7.47 6.44 -25.76
C ASP A 66 7.03 7.91 -25.84
N SER A 67 5.87 8.25 -25.26
CA SER A 67 5.37 9.62 -25.15
C SER A 67 6.31 10.51 -24.31
N LEU A 68 6.75 10.04 -23.14
CA LEU A 68 7.72 10.77 -22.31
C LEU A 68 9.04 10.99 -23.06
N ALA A 69 9.53 9.97 -23.77
CA ALA A 69 10.76 10.06 -24.55
C ALA A 69 10.66 11.10 -25.67
N SER A 70 9.48 11.26 -26.30
CA SER A 70 9.26 12.27 -27.34
C SER A 70 9.40 13.73 -26.86
N MET A 71 9.23 13.96 -25.56
CA MET A 71 9.37 15.29 -24.93
C MET A 71 10.76 15.53 -24.33
N ALA A 72 11.58 14.47 -24.25
CA ALA A 72 12.90 14.49 -23.65
C ALA A 72 13.98 15.01 -24.61
N SER A 73 15.12 15.39 -24.07
CA SER A 73 16.33 15.68 -24.85
C SER A 73 17.40 14.63 -24.56
N PRO A 74 17.48 13.55 -25.36
CA PRO A 74 18.40 12.43 -25.09
C PRO A 74 19.86 12.88 -24.95
N ASP A 75 20.55 12.31 -23.96
CA ASP A 75 21.96 12.53 -23.69
C ASP A 75 22.75 11.23 -23.87
N ALA A 76 23.65 11.18 -24.86
CA ALA A 76 24.53 10.03 -25.08
C ALA A 76 25.43 9.74 -23.87
N GLY A 77 25.71 10.74 -23.04
CA GLY A 77 26.49 10.64 -21.80
C GLY A 77 25.66 10.24 -20.57
N ILE A 78 24.37 9.92 -20.70
CA ILE A 78 23.45 9.72 -19.56
C ILE A 78 23.96 8.70 -18.53
N GLY A 79 24.63 7.63 -18.96
CA GLY A 79 25.20 6.62 -18.06
C GLY A 79 26.32 7.14 -17.16
N SER A 80 26.97 8.24 -17.56
CA SER A 80 28.01 8.91 -16.77
C SER A 80 27.46 9.99 -15.84
N HIS A 81 26.18 10.37 -15.99
CA HIS A 81 25.56 11.42 -15.21
C HIS A 81 25.58 11.07 -13.71
N PRO A 82 25.95 12.02 -12.81
CA PRO A 82 26.12 11.73 -11.38
C PRO A 82 24.90 11.12 -10.70
N VAL A 83 23.68 11.53 -11.11
CA VAL A 83 22.42 10.95 -10.62
C VAL A 83 22.28 9.50 -11.04
N VAL A 84 22.56 9.18 -12.31
CA VAL A 84 22.37 7.84 -12.88
C VAL A 84 23.41 6.87 -12.31
N ARG A 85 24.66 7.31 -12.12
CA ARG A 85 25.72 6.51 -11.50
C ARG A 85 25.44 6.06 -10.07
N ARG A 86 24.57 6.77 -9.34
CA ARG A 86 24.15 6.39 -7.98
C ARG A 86 23.07 5.31 -7.97
N LEU A 87 22.42 5.08 -9.10
CA LEU A 87 21.36 4.08 -9.23
C LEU A 87 21.98 2.72 -9.51
N GLN A 88 21.41 1.68 -8.89
CA GLN A 88 21.90 0.31 -9.01
C GLN A 88 20.94 -0.53 -9.85
N ALA A 89 21.50 -1.53 -10.52
CA ALA A 89 20.75 -2.55 -11.24
C ALA A 89 20.78 -3.84 -10.43
N CYS A 90 19.70 -4.09 -9.69
CA CYS A 90 19.52 -5.32 -8.92
C CYS A 90 18.46 -6.19 -9.60
N ARG A 91 18.65 -7.51 -9.52
CA ARG A 91 17.68 -8.51 -9.99
C ARG A 91 17.34 -9.47 -8.88
N GLU A 92 16.09 -9.49 -8.46
CA GLU A 92 15.65 -10.30 -7.32
C GLU A 92 14.14 -10.53 -7.38
N ARG A 93 13.72 -11.73 -6.98
CA ARG A 93 12.32 -12.04 -6.72
C ARG A 93 12.18 -12.53 -5.28
N ARG A 94 11.44 -11.79 -4.45
CA ARG A 94 11.19 -12.11 -3.04
C ARG A 94 9.73 -11.90 -2.66
N ILE A 95 8.96 -12.98 -2.74
CA ILE A 95 7.55 -13.01 -2.36
C ILE A 95 7.42 -13.71 -1.01
N LEU A 96 6.85 -13.03 -0.02
CA LEU A 96 6.76 -13.46 1.37
C LEU A 96 5.34 -13.86 1.80
N PHE A 97 4.30 -13.33 1.15
CA PHE A 97 2.91 -13.45 1.62
C PHE A 97 1.97 -14.15 0.62
N GLU A 98 2.52 -14.94 -0.31
CA GLU A 98 1.73 -15.69 -1.30
C GLU A 98 1.00 -16.88 -0.67
N ASP A 99 1.51 -17.41 0.44
CA ASP A 99 0.96 -18.54 1.20
C ASP A 99 -0.16 -18.15 2.17
N ASP A 100 -0.13 -16.92 2.70
CA ASP A 100 -1.16 -16.38 3.61
C ASP A 100 -1.51 -14.92 3.26
N PRO A 101 -2.14 -14.68 2.09
CA PRO A 101 -2.49 -13.35 1.66
C PRO A 101 -3.75 -12.84 2.35
N VAL A 102 -3.80 -11.56 2.70
CA VAL A 102 -5.02 -10.91 3.25
C VAL A 102 -6.22 -10.99 2.30
N SER A 103 -5.99 -11.15 1.00
CA SER A 103 -7.05 -11.39 0.00
C SER A 103 -7.68 -12.78 0.11
N GLY A 104 -7.01 -13.73 0.78
CA GLY A 104 -7.53 -15.08 1.05
C GLY A 104 -8.48 -15.14 2.24
N VAL A 105 -8.53 -14.10 3.08
CA VAL A 105 -9.42 -14.02 4.23
C VAL A 105 -10.81 -13.56 3.80
N GLU A 106 -11.84 -14.31 4.17
CA GLU A 106 -13.24 -13.97 3.86
C GLU A 106 -13.62 -12.59 4.42
N PRO A 107 -14.25 -11.70 3.63
CA PRO A 107 -14.69 -10.39 4.10
C PRO A 107 -15.57 -10.44 5.37
N ALA A 108 -16.46 -11.44 5.48
CA ALA A 108 -17.28 -11.62 6.68
C ALA A 108 -16.46 -11.98 7.93
N GLY A 109 -15.35 -12.74 7.76
CA GLY A 109 -14.41 -13.01 8.84
C GLY A 109 -13.72 -11.75 9.36
N LYS A 110 -13.31 -10.86 8.46
CA LYS A 110 -12.70 -9.55 8.80
C LYS A 110 -13.66 -8.66 9.60
N LEU A 111 -14.94 -8.63 9.20
CA LEU A 111 -15.99 -7.91 9.95
C LEU A 111 -16.21 -8.51 11.33
N ARG A 112 -16.36 -9.84 11.44
CA ARG A 112 -16.55 -10.52 12.73
C ARG A 112 -15.39 -10.22 13.69
N LEU A 113 -14.16 -10.25 13.20
CA LEU A 113 -12.98 -9.91 13.99
C LEU A 113 -13.04 -8.47 14.53
N LEU A 114 -13.43 -7.51 13.68
CA LEU A 114 -13.62 -6.12 14.11
C LEU A 114 -14.73 -5.99 15.15
N GLU A 115 -15.90 -6.60 14.90
CA GLU A 115 -17.04 -6.57 15.82
C GLU A 115 -16.70 -7.16 17.19
N GLN A 116 -15.93 -8.24 17.22
CA GLN A 116 -15.42 -8.83 18.47
C GLN A 116 -14.46 -7.87 19.18
N SER A 117 -13.51 -7.30 18.43
CA SER A 117 -12.45 -6.42 18.95
C SER A 117 -12.96 -5.12 19.57
N VAL A 118 -14.14 -4.63 19.15
CA VAL A 118 -14.73 -3.39 19.70
C VAL A 118 -15.64 -3.60 20.91
N LYS A 119 -15.98 -4.85 21.26
CA LYS A 119 -16.88 -5.17 22.38
C LYS A 119 -16.47 -4.54 23.72
N PRO A 120 -15.19 -4.52 24.11
CA PRO A 120 -14.78 -3.88 25.38
C PRO A 120 -15.16 -2.39 25.42
N MET A 121 -14.90 -1.65 24.34
CA MET A 121 -15.28 -0.23 24.24
C MET A 121 -16.80 -0.05 24.25
N ALA A 122 -17.56 -0.95 23.61
CA ALA A 122 -19.01 -0.88 23.57
C ALA A 122 -19.67 -1.19 24.93
N SER A 123 -19.00 -1.96 25.78
CA SER A 123 -19.55 -2.46 27.04
C SER A 123 -19.08 -1.69 28.27
N PHE A 124 -18.12 -0.77 28.14
CA PHE A 124 -17.55 -0.03 29.26
C PHE A 124 -18.31 1.30 29.48
N PRO A 125 -19.09 1.46 30.58
CA PRO A 125 -20.01 2.59 30.75
C PRO A 125 -19.41 4.01 30.69
N PRO A 126 -18.14 4.23 31.11
CA PRO A 126 -17.48 5.52 30.92
C PRO A 126 -17.28 5.89 29.45
N VAL A 127 -17.23 4.93 28.52
CA VAL A 127 -17.13 5.19 27.07
C VAL A 127 -18.44 5.80 26.56
N LYS A 128 -18.39 7.05 26.13
CA LYS A 128 -19.56 7.77 25.56
C LYS A 128 -19.59 7.77 24.04
N SER A 129 -18.44 7.57 23.40
CA SER A 129 -18.35 7.39 21.96
C SER A 129 -17.18 6.50 21.60
N TRP A 130 -17.35 5.65 20.60
CA TRP A 130 -16.26 4.82 20.07
C TRP A 130 -16.43 4.55 18.57
N SER A 131 -15.32 4.24 17.92
CA SER A 131 -15.25 3.73 16.56
C SER A 131 -14.17 2.67 16.45
N GLY A 132 -14.41 1.62 15.67
CA GLY A 132 -13.43 0.62 15.29
C GLY A 132 -13.13 0.65 13.80
N ALA A 133 -11.91 0.30 13.44
CA ALA A 133 -11.48 0.10 12.07
C ALA A 133 -10.71 -1.21 11.92
N TYR A 134 -11.02 -1.96 10.86
CA TYR A 134 -10.19 -3.04 10.34
C TYR A 134 -9.59 -2.57 9.02
N MET A 135 -8.29 -2.83 8.83
CA MET A 135 -7.55 -2.45 7.64
C MET A 135 -6.61 -3.59 7.25
N ASP A 136 -6.67 -4.01 5.99
CA ASP A 136 -5.62 -4.83 5.39
C ASP A 136 -5.19 -4.29 4.04
N GLU A 137 -3.95 -4.60 3.69
CA GLU A 137 -3.39 -4.31 2.38
C GLU A 137 -2.28 -5.30 2.03
N ARG A 138 -2.31 -5.83 0.80
CA ARG A 138 -1.16 -6.48 0.16
C ARG A 138 -0.81 -5.73 -1.11
N LYS A 139 0.48 -5.46 -1.29
CA LYS A 139 1.04 -4.87 -2.51
C LYS A 139 2.10 -5.78 -3.08
N VAL A 140 1.91 -6.26 -4.30
CA VAL A 140 2.98 -6.86 -5.10
C VAL A 140 3.58 -5.75 -5.95
N LYS A 141 4.88 -5.50 -5.78
CA LYS A 141 5.63 -4.43 -6.43
C LYS A 141 6.61 -5.02 -7.42
N ARG A 142 6.64 -4.47 -8.63
CA ARG A 142 7.63 -4.77 -9.67
C ARG A 142 8.37 -3.51 -10.07
N PHE A 143 9.68 -3.60 -10.24
CA PHE A 143 10.54 -2.49 -10.64
C PHE A 143 11.47 -2.90 -11.77
N PHE A 144 11.43 -2.15 -12.86
CA PHE A 144 12.31 -2.31 -14.01
C PHE A 144 13.05 -1.01 -14.28
N SER A 145 14.29 -1.06 -14.75
CA SER A 145 14.98 0.14 -15.22
C SER A 145 15.85 -0.09 -16.45
N SER A 146 16.18 0.98 -17.15
CA SER A 146 17.08 0.97 -18.30
C SER A 146 18.53 0.57 -17.95
N LEU A 147 18.89 0.56 -16.66
CA LEU A 147 20.15 0.00 -16.16
C LEU A 147 20.12 -1.53 -16.01
N GLY A 148 18.96 -2.16 -16.21
CA GLY A 148 18.79 -3.61 -16.15
C GLY A 148 18.28 -4.15 -14.81
N ALA A 149 17.75 -3.28 -13.94
CA ALA A 149 17.04 -3.72 -12.74
C ALA A 149 15.78 -4.50 -13.11
N ASP A 150 15.49 -5.54 -12.33
CA ASP A 150 14.32 -6.41 -12.46
C ASP A 150 13.99 -6.98 -11.07
N LEU A 151 13.17 -6.25 -10.32
CA LEU A 151 12.80 -6.60 -8.95
C LEU A 151 11.32 -6.94 -8.88
N GLU A 152 11.00 -8.00 -8.14
CA GLU A 152 9.64 -8.34 -7.75
C GLU A 152 9.61 -8.70 -6.27
N PHE A 153 8.77 -8.00 -5.50
CA PHE A 153 8.60 -8.28 -4.07
C PHE A 153 7.20 -7.91 -3.61
N ASP A 154 6.76 -8.47 -2.49
CA ASP A 154 5.49 -8.09 -1.88
C ASP A 154 5.66 -7.54 -0.45
N VAL A 155 4.66 -6.77 -0.05
CA VAL A 155 4.47 -6.30 1.32
C VAL A 155 3.03 -6.55 1.71
N GLN A 156 2.80 -6.86 2.97
CA GLN A 156 1.47 -7.08 3.53
C GLN A 156 1.38 -6.46 4.91
N ILE A 157 0.23 -5.86 5.21
CA ILE A 157 -0.12 -5.38 6.53
C ILE A 157 -1.59 -5.69 6.80
N VAL A 158 -1.88 -6.06 8.04
CA VAL A 158 -3.23 -6.20 8.58
C VAL A 158 -3.26 -5.49 9.93
N GLY A 159 -4.37 -4.85 10.28
CA GLY A 159 -4.48 -4.12 11.52
C GLY A 159 -5.90 -3.84 11.96
N LEU A 160 -6.03 -3.64 13.27
CA LEU A 160 -7.22 -3.16 13.95
C LEU A 160 -6.88 -1.86 14.67
N ALA A 161 -7.83 -0.93 14.69
CA ALA A 161 -7.73 0.27 15.49
C ALA A 161 -9.07 0.54 16.18
N GLY A 162 -9.03 1.02 17.41
CA GLY A 162 -10.19 1.49 18.14
C GLY A 162 -9.91 2.86 18.72
N ARG A 163 -10.86 3.76 18.53
CA ARG A 163 -10.84 5.10 19.10
C ARG A 163 -12.03 5.24 20.03
N PHE A 164 -11.81 5.75 21.23
CA PHE A 164 -12.87 5.93 22.21
C PHE A 164 -12.73 7.23 22.98
N ARG A 165 -13.84 7.68 23.58
CA ARG A 165 -13.90 8.81 24.50
C ARG A 165 -14.58 8.40 25.79
N LEU A 166 -13.88 8.62 26.90
CA LEU A 166 -14.38 8.41 28.25
C LEU A 166 -14.95 9.72 28.81
N SER A 167 -16.02 9.62 29.60
CA SER A 167 -16.57 10.74 30.38
C SER A 167 -17.02 10.27 31.76
N GLU A 168 -16.52 10.94 32.80
CA GLU A 168 -16.91 10.73 34.19
C GLU A 168 -17.02 12.09 34.91
N GLY A 169 -18.25 12.55 35.12
CA GLY A 169 -18.52 13.95 35.50
C GLY A 169 -17.98 14.92 34.44
N ASP A 170 -17.22 15.92 34.86
CA ASP A 170 -16.59 16.90 33.97
C ASP A 170 -15.28 16.40 33.34
N ARG A 171 -14.77 15.23 33.75
CA ARG A 171 -13.54 14.66 33.20
C ARG A 171 -13.83 13.99 31.87
N ARG A 172 -13.02 14.33 30.87
CA ARG A 172 -13.07 13.77 29.52
C ARG A 172 -11.69 13.27 29.12
N PHE A 173 -11.65 12.10 28.51
CA PHE A 173 -10.43 11.51 27.98
C PHE A 173 -10.72 10.90 26.61
N ALA A 174 -9.75 10.93 25.70
CA ALA A 174 -9.88 10.38 24.37
C ALA A 174 -8.58 9.65 24.03
N GLU A 175 -8.70 8.44 23.50
CA GLU A 175 -7.53 7.61 23.17
C GLU A 175 -7.77 6.79 21.92
N THR A 176 -6.68 6.32 21.34
CA THR A 176 -6.67 5.36 20.23
C THR A 176 -5.74 4.20 20.54
N ALA A 177 -6.26 2.99 20.48
CA ALA A 177 -5.47 1.76 20.52
C ALA A 177 -5.40 1.16 19.10
N HIS A 178 -4.30 0.48 18.79
CA HIS A 178 -4.16 -0.25 17.55
C HIS A 178 -3.21 -1.43 17.68
N VAL A 179 -3.43 -2.44 16.85
CA VAL A 179 -2.61 -3.64 16.71
C VAL A 179 -2.41 -3.91 15.22
N THR A 180 -1.21 -4.32 14.84
CA THR A 180 -0.84 -4.57 13.44
C THR A 180 0.02 -5.81 13.34
N ALA A 181 -0.14 -6.54 12.24
CA ALA A 181 0.69 -7.69 11.89
C ALA A 181 0.96 -7.72 10.38
N SER A 182 1.85 -8.61 9.95
CA SER A 182 2.09 -8.84 8.51
C SER A 182 1.24 -9.99 7.97
N ARG A 183 0.80 -10.92 8.84
CA ARG A 183 -0.10 -12.02 8.48
C ARG A 183 -1.42 -11.96 9.24
N PRO A 184 -2.55 -12.34 8.62
CA PRO A 184 -3.83 -12.44 9.30
C PRO A 184 -3.80 -13.26 10.59
N GLY A 185 -3.10 -14.40 10.59
CA GLY A 185 -3.00 -15.28 11.77
C GLY A 185 -2.15 -14.73 12.92
N GLU A 186 -1.36 -13.68 12.67
CA GLU A 186 -0.52 -13.01 13.67
C GLU A 186 -1.21 -11.77 14.28
N LEU A 187 -2.40 -11.41 13.78
CA LEU A 187 -3.10 -10.22 14.25
C LEU A 187 -3.76 -10.49 15.61
N GLU A 188 -3.18 -9.92 16.65
CA GLU A 188 -3.77 -9.92 17.98
C GLU A 188 -5.10 -9.14 18.00
N PRO A 189 -6.08 -9.55 18.81
CA PRO A 189 -7.29 -8.77 19.06
C PRO A 189 -6.98 -7.42 19.70
N LEU A 190 -7.78 -6.40 19.37
CA LEU A 190 -7.62 -5.06 19.95
C LEU A 190 -7.83 -5.05 21.49
N GLU A 191 -8.60 -6.00 22.02
CA GLU A 191 -8.89 -6.11 23.46
C GLU A 191 -7.64 -6.34 24.32
N HIS A 192 -6.54 -6.82 23.75
CA HIS A 192 -5.28 -6.99 24.48
C HIS A 192 -4.55 -5.67 24.78
N VAL A 193 -4.96 -4.57 24.12
CA VAL A 193 -4.35 -3.23 24.24
C VAL A 193 -5.35 -2.13 24.62
N LEU A 194 -6.59 -2.51 24.94
CA LEU A 194 -7.67 -1.64 25.44
C LEU A 194 -7.78 -1.75 26.96
#